data_AF-A0AAU6VBD6-F1
#
_entry.id   AF-A0AAU6VBD6-F1
#
_cell.length_a   1.000
_cell.length_b   1.000
_cell.length_c   1.000
_cell.angle_alpha   90.00
_cell.angle_beta   90.00
_cell.angle_gamma   90.00
#
_symmetry.space_group_name_H-M   'P 1'
#
loop_
_entity.id
_entity.type
_entity.pdbx_description
1 polymer ?
#
loop_
_entity_poly.entity_id
_entity_poly.type
_entity_poly.pdbx_seq_one_letter_code
_entity_poly.pdbx_strand_id
1 'polypeptide(L)'
;MPKKYSLALLLSCTSYANAAYYQMPQHIELSYNVDCLQVVCHQPEAVVPSQLTFVTPLKQQPTLKIEDSSLPRYLTISDTRDWAYLRGQTYTILGLSVATVGLMTLLPESITKWDEEDRNLSGLGRKWKDNVTSGPTWDRDEHFLNYIMHPYFGGVYYTAARHAGFNEFESFLYSATMSSFFWEYGVEAFAEVPSWQDLFITPFFGAVVGELMFEKEQDIVANGGEVFGSQRLGSVSLFLLNPVGHIHSWVSDAWGGSAEVTFQSTPWFGDSNAAKFALDSGAKYDSQFYGIDFKISF
;
A
#
# COMPACT_ATOMS: atom_id res chain seq x y z
N MET A 1 3.44 -21.86 45.28
CA MET A 1 2.97 -20.53 44.82
C MET A 1 4.18 -19.67 44.45
N PRO A 2 4.50 -19.48 43.16
CA PRO A 2 5.39 -18.41 42.73
C PRO A 2 4.61 -17.26 42.08
N LYS A 3 4.81 -16.05 42.57
CA LYS A 3 4.25 -14.81 42.00
C LYS A 3 4.99 -14.48 40.70
N LYS A 4 4.28 -14.37 39.58
CA LYS A 4 4.78 -13.79 38.34
C LYS A 4 4.48 -12.29 38.36
N TYR A 5 5.49 -11.45 38.22
CA TYR A 5 5.33 -10.02 38.00
C TYR A 5 5.28 -9.77 36.49
N SER A 6 4.16 -9.24 36.01
CA SER A 6 4.03 -8.74 34.64
C SER A 6 4.35 -7.24 34.63
N LEU A 7 5.44 -6.87 33.95
CA LEU A 7 5.79 -5.47 33.71
C LEU A 7 4.97 -4.99 32.51
N ALA A 8 3.91 -4.22 32.76
CA ALA A 8 3.14 -3.55 31.73
C ALA A 8 3.86 -2.25 31.32
N LEU A 9 4.34 -2.19 30.08
CA LEU A 9 4.86 -0.97 29.48
C LEU A 9 3.67 -0.23 28.84
N LEU A 10 3.10 0.74 29.57
CA LEU A 10 2.07 1.64 29.06
C LEU A 10 2.74 2.74 28.23
N LEU A 11 2.61 2.66 26.91
CA LEU A 11 2.87 3.77 26.00
C LEU A 11 1.62 4.65 25.95
N SER A 12 1.62 5.73 26.75
CA SER A 12 0.64 6.80 26.64
C SER A 12 1.08 7.79 25.56
N CYS A 13 0.41 7.81 24.42
CA CYS A 13 0.54 8.87 23.42
C CYS A 13 -0.46 9.99 23.75
N THR A 14 0.04 11.18 24.11
CA THR A 14 -0.76 12.40 24.19
C THR A 14 -0.98 12.95 22.78
N SER A 15 -2.23 12.98 22.31
CA SER A 15 -2.61 13.67 21.08
C SER A 15 -2.76 15.17 21.35
N TYR A 16 -1.84 15.97 20.83
CA TYR A 16 -2.03 17.42 20.67
C TYR A 16 -2.62 17.67 19.29
N ALA A 17 -3.88 18.09 19.24
CA ALA A 17 -4.51 18.58 18.02
C ALA A 17 -4.03 20.02 17.74
N ASN A 18 -3.30 20.22 16.65
CA ASN A 18 -3.10 21.56 16.09
C ASN A 18 -4.12 21.76 14.97
N ALA A 19 -5.11 22.62 15.21
CA ALA A 19 -6.01 23.11 14.17
C ALA A 19 -5.24 24.13 13.32
N ALA A 20 -4.84 23.75 12.11
CA ALA A 20 -4.32 24.69 11.12
C ALA A 20 -5.49 25.38 10.40
N TYR A 21 -5.60 26.70 10.60
CA TYR A 21 -6.52 27.55 9.83
C TYR A 21 -6.07 27.56 8.35
N TYR A 22 -6.94 27.09 7.46
CA TYR A 22 -6.78 27.28 6.01
C TYR A 22 -7.05 28.75 5.65
N GLN A 23 -6.01 29.46 5.21
CA GLN A 23 -6.14 30.77 4.58
C GLN A 23 -5.77 30.64 3.09
N MET A 24 -6.75 30.87 2.22
CA MET A 24 -6.63 30.79 0.75
C MET A 24 -5.54 31.74 0.21
N PRO A 25 -4.87 31.41 -0.91
CA PRO A 25 -3.76 32.21 -1.42
C PRO A 25 -4.25 33.50 -2.10
N GLN A 26 -3.83 34.65 -1.60
CA GLN A 26 -3.82 35.89 -2.39
C GLN A 26 -2.57 35.90 -3.29
N HIS A 27 -2.80 36.13 -4.58
CA HIS A 27 -1.76 36.33 -5.59
C HIS A 27 -0.75 37.39 -5.13
N ILE A 28 0.54 37.03 -5.11
CA ILE A 28 1.64 37.96 -4.92
C ILE A 28 2.09 38.40 -6.33
N GLU A 29 1.72 39.62 -6.72
CA GLU A 29 2.41 40.33 -7.79
C GLU A 29 3.57 41.13 -7.19
N LEU A 30 4.81 40.81 -7.59
CA LEU A 30 5.99 41.60 -7.27
C LEU A 30 6.31 42.52 -8.45
N SER A 31 5.60 43.64 -8.56
CA SER A 31 6.04 44.79 -9.35
C SER A 31 7.11 45.54 -8.56
N TYR A 32 8.36 45.53 -9.00
CA TYR A 32 9.40 46.39 -8.42
C TYR A 32 9.24 47.81 -8.99
N ASN A 33 8.98 48.79 -8.11
CA ASN A 33 9.17 50.21 -8.40
C ASN A 33 10.39 50.67 -7.60
N VAL A 34 11.41 51.19 -8.28
CA VAL A 34 12.58 51.78 -7.63
C VAL A 34 12.24 53.22 -7.30
N ASP A 35 11.85 53.46 -6.05
CA ASP A 35 11.70 54.82 -5.51
C ASP A 35 13.10 55.36 -5.17
N CYS A 36 13.63 56.20 -6.06
CA CYS A 36 14.87 56.95 -5.85
C CYS A 36 14.58 58.17 -4.96
N LEU A 37 14.85 58.06 -3.66
CA LEU A 37 14.86 59.20 -2.74
C LEU A 37 16.10 59.12 -1.84
N GLN A 38 17.24 59.57 -2.36
CA GLN A 38 17.92 60.79 -1.92
C GLN A 38 19.36 60.89 -2.49
N VAL A 39 19.51 61.87 -3.39
CA VAL A 39 20.63 62.82 -3.47
C VAL A 39 21.91 62.38 -4.25
N VAL A 40 21.94 62.90 -5.49
CA VAL A 40 23.04 63.19 -6.45
C VAL A 40 23.33 62.16 -7.56
N CYS A 41 22.68 62.39 -8.70
CA CYS A 41 23.15 61.97 -10.01
C CYS A 41 24.20 62.97 -10.53
N HIS A 42 25.43 62.52 -10.76
CA HIS A 42 26.37 63.17 -11.67
C HIS A 42 27.22 62.13 -12.43
N GLN A 43 27.06 62.14 -13.74
CA GLN A 43 27.98 61.66 -14.78
C GLN A 43 27.94 62.75 -15.87
N PRO A 44 28.93 62.92 -16.77
CA PRO A 44 30.17 62.15 -16.95
C PRO A 44 31.42 63.04 -17.12
N GLU A 45 32.60 62.59 -16.71
CA GLU A 45 33.84 63.04 -17.38
C GLU A 45 34.94 61.98 -17.26
N ALA A 46 35.64 61.79 -18.39
CA ALA A 46 36.49 60.67 -18.67
C ALA A 46 37.79 60.66 -17.84
N VAL A 47 38.07 59.54 -17.19
CA VAL A 47 39.41 59.19 -16.70
C VAL A 47 39.71 57.75 -17.09
N VAL A 48 40.63 57.57 -18.03
CA VAL A 48 41.38 56.32 -18.22
C VAL A 48 42.73 56.59 -17.54
N PRO A 49 43.17 55.82 -16.52
CA PRO A 49 43.87 54.58 -16.81
C PRO A 49 43.82 53.48 -15.73
N SER A 50 43.95 52.23 -16.20
CA SER A 50 44.92 51.22 -15.77
C SER A 50 44.29 49.82 -15.74
N GLN A 51 44.92 48.93 -16.50
CA GLN A 51 44.59 47.52 -16.57
C GLN A 51 44.79 46.89 -15.19
N LEU A 52 43.72 46.38 -14.60
CA LEU A 52 43.83 45.30 -13.62
C LEU A 52 42.81 44.21 -13.98
N THR A 53 43.25 43.34 -14.87
CA THR A 53 42.59 42.07 -15.17
C THR A 53 42.64 41.20 -13.92
N PHE A 54 41.54 41.13 -13.17
CA PHE A 54 41.30 40.04 -12.23
C PHE A 54 40.27 39.10 -12.84
N VAL A 55 40.72 38.30 -13.81
CA VAL A 55 39.97 37.13 -14.27
C VAL A 55 40.19 36.05 -13.21
N THR A 56 39.30 35.97 -12.22
CA THR A 56 39.13 34.72 -11.49
C THR A 56 38.63 33.67 -12.47
N PRO A 57 39.37 32.58 -12.74
CA PRO A 57 38.78 31.47 -13.46
C PRO A 57 37.65 30.94 -12.57
N LEU A 58 36.43 30.92 -13.11
CA LEU A 58 35.32 30.15 -12.56
C LEU A 58 35.83 28.71 -12.45
N LYS A 59 36.33 28.36 -11.27
CA LYS A 59 36.74 27.01 -10.94
C LYS A 59 35.43 26.24 -10.93
N GLN A 60 35.21 25.56 -12.05
CA GLN A 60 34.21 24.55 -12.31
C GLN A 60 33.49 24.16 -11.02
N GLN A 61 32.27 24.67 -10.84
CA GLN A 61 31.36 24.18 -9.83
C GLN A 61 31.43 22.65 -9.95
N PRO A 62 31.77 21.91 -8.87
CA PRO A 62 31.57 20.48 -8.91
C PRO A 62 30.09 20.32 -9.23
N THR A 63 29.79 19.74 -10.40
CA THR A 63 28.44 19.32 -10.71
C THR A 63 28.03 18.44 -9.55
N LEU A 64 27.11 18.93 -8.72
CA LEU A 64 26.43 18.10 -7.74
C LEU A 64 25.77 17.02 -8.59
N LYS A 65 26.40 15.85 -8.65
CA LYS A 65 25.69 14.65 -9.03
C LYS A 65 24.72 14.44 -7.88
N ILE A 66 23.54 15.06 -7.99
CA ILE A 66 22.37 14.55 -7.29
C ILE A 66 22.15 13.22 -7.99
N GLU A 67 22.79 12.19 -7.46
CA GLU A 67 22.31 10.84 -7.62
C GLU A 67 20.97 10.89 -6.90
N ASP A 68 19.94 11.24 -7.67
CA ASP A 68 18.57 11.26 -7.22
C ASP A 68 18.27 9.78 -6.96
N SER A 69 18.62 9.31 -5.77
CA SER A 69 18.20 7.99 -5.31
C SER A 69 16.71 8.15 -5.08
N SER A 70 15.96 8.07 -6.17
CA SER A 70 14.51 8.09 -6.13
C SER A 70 14.11 7.02 -5.12
N LEU A 71 13.28 7.43 -4.16
CA LEU A 71 12.78 6.51 -3.16
C LEU A 71 12.14 5.32 -3.87
N PRO A 72 12.28 4.10 -3.31
CA PRO A 72 11.71 2.92 -3.94
C PRO A 72 10.20 3.06 -4.10
N ARG A 73 9.63 2.34 -5.08
CA ARG A 73 8.22 2.51 -5.47
C ARG A 73 7.25 2.34 -4.29
N TYR A 74 7.53 1.42 -3.38
CA TYR A 74 6.66 1.16 -2.23
C TYR A 74 6.67 2.26 -1.15
N LEU A 75 7.66 3.17 -1.14
CA LEU A 75 7.69 4.35 -0.25
C LEU A 75 7.19 5.63 -0.94
N THR A 76 6.85 5.55 -2.24
CA THR A 76 6.38 6.70 -3.02
C THR A 76 4.88 6.58 -3.24
N ILE A 77 4.21 7.71 -3.39
CA ILE A 77 2.77 7.76 -3.68
C ILE A 77 2.59 8.03 -5.17
N SER A 78 1.65 7.35 -5.81
CA SER A 78 1.32 7.66 -7.20
C SER A 78 0.54 8.97 -7.29
N ASP A 79 0.95 9.87 -8.20
CA ASP A 79 0.24 11.13 -8.46
C ASP A 79 -1.17 10.93 -9.02
N THR A 80 -1.42 9.78 -9.64
CA THR A 80 -2.71 9.39 -10.21
C THR A 80 -3.10 7.98 -9.78
N ARG A 81 -4.36 7.59 -10.00
CA ARG A 81 -4.83 6.24 -9.68
C ARG A 81 -4.10 5.18 -10.50
N ASP A 82 -3.21 4.45 -9.85
CA ASP A 82 -2.42 3.37 -10.43
C ASP A 82 -3.06 2.01 -10.14
N TRP A 83 -4.01 1.64 -11.01
CA TRP A 83 -4.70 0.36 -10.94
C TRP A 83 -3.78 -0.83 -11.16
N ALA A 84 -2.69 -0.67 -11.92
CA ALA A 84 -1.76 -1.75 -12.19
C ALA A 84 -0.96 -2.09 -10.94
N TYR A 85 -0.47 -1.06 -10.24
CA TYR A 85 0.23 -1.22 -8.97
C TYR A 85 -0.68 -1.78 -7.87
N LEU A 86 -1.91 -1.27 -7.74
CA LEU A 86 -2.87 -1.81 -6.78
C LEU A 86 -3.19 -3.29 -7.06
N ARG A 87 -3.34 -3.67 -8.34
CA ARG A 87 -3.57 -5.07 -8.73
C ARG A 87 -2.37 -5.94 -8.39
N GLY A 88 -1.15 -5.47 -8.66
CA GLY A 88 0.09 -6.16 -8.28
C GLY A 88 0.17 -6.44 -6.78
N GLN A 89 -0.09 -5.42 -5.96
CA GLN A 89 -0.17 -5.58 -4.51
C GLN A 89 -1.29 -6.53 -4.07
N THR A 90 -2.46 -6.48 -4.75
CA THR A 90 -3.58 -7.41 -4.48
C THR A 90 -3.18 -8.86 -4.75
N TYR A 91 -2.41 -9.14 -5.80
CA TYR A 91 -1.87 -10.48 -6.04
C TYR A 91 -0.83 -10.88 -5.01
N THR A 92 -0.01 -9.96 -4.54
CA THR A 92 0.88 -10.21 -3.40
C THR A 92 0.08 -10.57 -2.14
N ILE A 93 -1.00 -9.85 -1.84
CA ILE A 93 -1.91 -10.17 -0.73
C ILE A 93 -2.51 -11.57 -0.90
N LEU A 94 -2.98 -11.91 -2.10
CA LEU A 94 -3.50 -13.26 -2.41
C LEU A 94 -2.45 -14.33 -2.14
N GLY A 95 -1.23 -14.15 -2.65
CA GLY A 95 -0.12 -15.10 -2.43
C GLY A 95 0.26 -15.24 -0.96
N LEU A 96 0.34 -14.12 -0.24
CA LEU A 96 0.57 -14.12 1.22
C LEU A 96 -0.54 -14.80 1.99
N SER A 97 -1.80 -14.68 1.54
CA SER A 97 -2.94 -15.34 2.18
C SER A 97 -2.89 -16.85 1.98
N VAL A 98 -2.55 -17.34 0.78
CA VAL A 98 -2.32 -18.78 0.54
C VAL A 98 -1.18 -19.31 1.41
N ALA A 99 -0.07 -18.57 1.51
CA ALA A 99 1.05 -18.93 2.40
C ALA A 99 0.64 -18.93 3.87
N THR A 100 -0.20 -17.97 4.29
CA THR A 100 -0.72 -17.85 5.65
C THR A 100 -1.63 -19.02 5.99
N VAL A 101 -2.59 -19.36 5.12
CA VAL A 101 -3.42 -20.57 5.27
C VAL A 101 -2.55 -21.81 5.36
N GLY A 102 -1.57 -21.96 4.47
CA GLY A 102 -0.61 -23.07 4.50
C GLY A 102 0.12 -23.16 5.85
N LEU A 103 0.60 -22.04 6.38
CA LEU A 103 1.25 -21.98 7.69
C LEU A 103 0.27 -22.27 8.83
N MET A 104 -0.94 -21.72 8.79
CA MET A 104 -1.99 -21.95 9.80
C MET A 104 -2.37 -23.43 9.85
N THR A 105 -2.42 -24.12 8.72
CA THR A 105 -2.62 -25.58 8.69
C THR A 105 -1.45 -26.39 9.26
N LEU A 106 -0.32 -25.76 9.61
CA LEU A 106 0.83 -26.39 10.28
C LEU A 106 0.99 -25.95 11.74
N LEU A 107 0.43 -24.80 12.12
CA LEU A 107 0.50 -24.25 13.48
C LEU A 107 -0.44 -25.00 14.44
N PRO A 108 -0.16 -24.96 15.77
CA PRO A 108 -1.04 -25.56 16.77
C PRO A 108 -2.36 -24.79 16.91
N GLU A 109 -3.45 -25.50 17.21
CA GLU A 109 -4.82 -24.95 17.39
C GLU A 109 -4.87 -23.82 18.43
N SER A 110 -3.95 -23.78 19.40
CA SER A 110 -3.89 -22.69 20.39
C SER A 110 -3.67 -21.32 19.76
N ILE A 111 -3.03 -21.25 18.59
CA ILE A 111 -2.73 -20.02 17.86
C ILE A 111 -3.78 -19.77 16.76
N THR A 112 -4.16 -20.80 16.02
CA THR A 112 -5.02 -20.66 14.83
C THR A 112 -6.50 -20.83 15.13
N LYS A 113 -6.86 -21.45 16.26
CA LYS A 113 -8.21 -21.94 16.62
C LYS A 113 -8.79 -23.00 15.68
N TRP A 114 -8.18 -23.25 14.52
CA TRP A 114 -8.56 -24.29 13.57
C TRP A 114 -8.24 -25.69 14.08
N ASP A 115 -9.26 -26.54 14.20
CA ASP A 115 -9.13 -27.94 14.62
C ASP A 115 -8.66 -28.89 13.49
N GLU A 116 -8.48 -30.17 13.81
CA GLU A 116 -8.08 -31.19 12.83
C GLU A 116 -9.10 -31.38 11.68
N GLU A 117 -10.38 -31.10 11.90
CA GLU A 117 -11.43 -31.14 10.86
C GLU A 117 -11.38 -29.89 9.97
N ASP A 118 -11.05 -28.74 10.55
CA ASP A 118 -10.87 -27.46 9.85
C ASP A 118 -9.69 -27.49 8.89
N ARG A 119 -8.66 -28.29 9.23
CA ARG A 119 -7.46 -28.51 8.42
C ARG A 119 -7.65 -29.57 7.33
N ASN A 120 -8.80 -30.24 7.30
CA ASN A 120 -9.07 -31.31 6.33
C ASN A 120 -9.45 -30.75 4.95
N LEU A 121 -8.47 -30.76 4.05
CA LEU A 121 -8.59 -30.22 2.68
C LEU A 121 -9.66 -30.93 1.82
N SER A 122 -10.10 -32.14 2.18
CA SER A 122 -11.06 -32.92 1.39
C SER A 122 -12.50 -32.40 1.46
N GLY A 123 -12.84 -31.58 2.46
CA GLY A 123 -14.18 -31.03 2.69
C GLY A 123 -14.32 -29.51 2.50
N LEU A 124 -13.22 -28.81 2.19
CA LEU A 124 -13.14 -27.35 2.21
C LEU A 124 -14.26 -26.63 1.45
N GLY A 125 -14.57 -27.05 0.22
CA GLY A 125 -15.59 -26.37 -0.58
C GLY A 125 -17.01 -26.50 -0.02
N ARG A 126 -17.34 -27.65 0.59
CA ARG A 126 -18.64 -27.85 1.25
C ARG A 126 -18.71 -27.08 2.56
N LYS A 127 -17.64 -27.13 3.35
CA LYS A 127 -17.53 -26.40 4.61
C LYS A 127 -17.62 -24.89 4.40
N TRP A 128 -16.86 -24.36 3.44
CA TRP A 128 -16.95 -22.95 3.05
C TRP A 128 -18.37 -22.55 2.68
N LYS A 129 -19.05 -23.37 1.86
CA LYS A 129 -20.44 -23.10 1.48
C LYS A 129 -21.36 -23.12 2.70
N ASP A 130 -21.20 -24.09 3.60
CA ASP A 130 -22.02 -24.22 4.80
C ASP A 130 -21.80 -23.02 5.74
N ASN A 131 -20.56 -22.56 5.91
CA ASN A 131 -20.20 -21.39 6.71
C ASN A 131 -20.77 -20.09 6.11
N VAL A 132 -20.56 -19.85 4.82
CA VAL A 132 -21.07 -18.66 4.13
C VAL A 132 -22.61 -18.61 4.11
N THR A 133 -23.27 -19.77 3.96
CA THR A 133 -24.74 -19.83 3.92
C THR A 133 -25.41 -19.79 5.29
N SER A 134 -24.68 -20.10 6.38
CA SER A 134 -25.18 -19.99 7.75
C SER A 134 -25.43 -18.54 8.18
N GLY A 135 -24.76 -17.60 7.52
CA GLY A 135 -24.83 -16.17 7.83
C GLY A 135 -23.94 -15.78 9.02
N PRO A 136 -23.61 -14.48 9.16
CA PRO A 136 -22.62 -14.10 10.15
C PRO A 136 -23.09 -14.31 11.59
N THR A 137 -22.17 -14.68 12.45
CA THR A 137 -22.41 -14.89 13.89
C THR A 137 -21.66 -13.87 14.73
N TRP A 138 -21.94 -13.83 16.03
CA TRP A 138 -21.19 -12.96 16.93
C TRP A 138 -19.96 -13.73 17.42
N ASP A 139 -18.80 -13.22 17.03
CA ASP A 139 -17.52 -13.87 17.28
C ASP A 139 -17.14 -13.89 18.79
N ARG A 140 -16.41 -14.94 19.17
CA ARG A 140 -15.94 -15.26 20.51
C ARG A 140 -14.41 -15.33 20.60
N ASP A 141 -13.70 -14.90 19.58
CA ASP A 141 -12.25 -14.86 19.57
C ASP A 141 -11.64 -13.96 20.66
N GLU A 142 -10.33 -14.14 20.83
CA GLU A 142 -9.56 -13.34 21.78
C GLU A 142 -9.58 -11.87 21.36
N HIS A 143 -9.87 -10.97 22.32
CA HIS A 143 -10.00 -9.53 22.04
C HIS A 143 -8.80 -8.92 21.31
N PHE A 144 -7.61 -9.49 21.47
CA PHE A 144 -6.42 -9.03 20.75
C PHE A 144 -6.56 -9.21 19.23
N LEU A 145 -7.14 -10.31 18.76
CA LEU A 145 -7.35 -10.54 17.33
C LEU A 145 -8.33 -9.52 16.78
N ASN A 146 -9.53 -9.41 17.37
CA ASN A 146 -10.63 -8.60 16.83
C ASN A 146 -10.36 -7.09 16.90
N TYR A 147 -9.66 -6.62 17.94
CA TYR A 147 -9.50 -5.18 18.17
C TYR A 147 -8.10 -4.63 17.88
N ILE A 148 -7.12 -5.49 17.58
CA ILE A 148 -5.76 -5.05 17.23
C ILE A 148 -5.35 -5.61 15.87
N MET A 149 -5.35 -6.94 15.70
CA MET A 149 -4.86 -7.55 14.46
C MET A 149 -5.78 -7.26 13.28
N HIS A 150 -7.08 -7.40 13.45
CA HIS A 150 -8.08 -7.11 12.42
C HIS A 150 -8.01 -5.66 11.93
N PRO A 151 -8.07 -4.63 12.80
CA PRO A 151 -7.84 -3.25 12.39
C PRO A 151 -6.49 -3.04 11.71
N TYR A 152 -5.40 -3.66 12.20
CA TYR A 152 -4.10 -3.53 11.55
C TYR A 152 -4.10 -4.08 10.11
N PHE A 153 -4.64 -5.29 9.88
CA PHE A 153 -4.70 -5.86 8.54
C PHE A 153 -5.68 -5.11 7.62
N GLY A 154 -6.80 -4.59 8.14
CA GLY A 154 -7.64 -3.64 7.41
C GLY A 154 -6.87 -2.37 7.01
N GLY A 155 -5.99 -1.89 7.90
CA GLY A 155 -5.05 -0.80 7.64
C GLY A 155 -4.02 -1.13 6.56
N VAL A 156 -3.49 -2.34 6.54
CA VAL A 156 -2.58 -2.82 5.49
C VAL A 156 -3.25 -2.82 4.11
N TYR A 157 -4.51 -3.26 4.00
CA TYR A 157 -5.25 -3.15 2.73
C TYR A 157 -5.48 -1.68 2.34
N TYR A 158 -5.76 -0.83 3.32
CA TYR A 158 -5.96 0.60 3.10
C TYR A 158 -4.67 1.27 2.58
N THR A 159 -3.51 1.02 3.19
CA THR A 159 -2.24 1.61 2.77
C THR A 159 -1.82 1.17 1.37
N ALA A 160 -2.16 -0.06 0.95
CA ALA A 160 -1.93 -0.53 -0.42
C ALA A 160 -2.65 0.36 -1.45
N ALA A 161 -3.90 0.73 -1.19
CA ALA A 161 -4.67 1.64 -2.05
C ALA A 161 -4.15 3.08 -2.00
N ARG A 162 -3.78 3.59 -0.81
CA ARG A 162 -3.20 4.94 -0.67
C ARG A 162 -1.92 5.11 -1.48
N HIS A 163 -1.01 4.15 -1.43
CA HIS A 163 0.24 4.18 -2.23
C HIS A 163 0.00 4.11 -3.74
N ALA A 164 -1.13 3.52 -4.16
CA ALA A 164 -1.58 3.49 -5.54
C ALA A 164 -2.30 4.79 -5.99
N GLY A 165 -2.29 5.86 -5.18
CA GLY A 165 -2.82 7.16 -5.54
C GLY A 165 -4.34 7.31 -5.39
N PHE A 166 -4.97 6.41 -4.63
CA PHE A 166 -6.39 6.51 -4.28
C PHE A 166 -6.59 7.44 -3.09
N ASN A 167 -7.72 8.15 -3.06
CA ASN A 167 -8.09 9.00 -1.92
C ASN A 167 -8.56 8.15 -0.72
N GLU A 168 -8.88 8.82 0.39
CA GLU A 168 -9.24 8.20 1.66
C GLU A 168 -10.50 7.34 1.53
N PHE A 169 -11.53 7.84 0.84
CA PHE A 169 -12.79 7.12 0.68
C PHE A 169 -12.66 5.91 -0.24
N GLU A 170 -11.91 6.05 -1.33
CA GLU A 170 -11.64 4.95 -2.26
C GLU A 170 -10.78 3.86 -1.60
N SER A 171 -9.79 4.27 -0.79
CA SER A 171 -8.95 3.37 -0.02
C SER A 171 -9.74 2.64 1.07
N PHE A 172 -10.69 3.34 1.71
CA PHE A 172 -11.66 2.73 2.61
C PHE A 172 -12.50 1.68 1.87
N LEU A 173 -13.04 1.99 0.68
CA LEU A 173 -13.86 1.04 -0.06
C LEU A 173 -13.07 -0.21 -0.50
N TYR A 174 -11.82 -0.02 -0.93
CA TYR A 174 -10.93 -1.13 -1.25
C TYR A 174 -10.65 -1.99 -0.01
N SER A 175 -10.21 -1.37 1.10
CA SER A 175 -9.97 -2.06 2.37
C SER A 175 -11.21 -2.81 2.84
N ALA A 176 -12.38 -2.17 2.79
CA ALA A 176 -13.64 -2.79 3.19
C ALA A 176 -14.02 -4.00 2.34
N THR A 177 -13.76 -3.91 1.04
CA THR A 177 -13.99 -5.04 0.12
C THR A 177 -13.02 -6.19 0.41
N MET A 178 -11.75 -5.88 0.64
CA MET A 178 -10.73 -6.89 0.94
C MET A 178 -10.96 -7.57 2.30
N SER A 179 -11.27 -6.80 3.34
CA SER A 179 -11.59 -7.34 4.65
C SER A 179 -12.85 -8.21 4.63
N SER A 180 -13.92 -7.74 3.99
CA SER A 180 -15.21 -8.45 4.04
C SER A 180 -15.28 -9.63 3.07
N PHE A 181 -14.97 -9.42 1.79
CA PHE A 181 -15.22 -10.44 0.78
C PHE A 181 -14.03 -11.37 0.55
N PHE A 182 -12.81 -10.80 0.58
CA PHE A 182 -11.62 -11.60 0.34
C PHE A 182 -11.18 -12.36 1.59
N TRP A 183 -11.11 -11.68 2.74
CA TRP A 183 -10.68 -12.31 3.99
C TRP A 183 -11.83 -13.07 4.65
N GLU A 184 -12.82 -12.37 5.21
CA GLU A 184 -13.88 -12.96 6.05
C GLU A 184 -14.69 -14.03 5.30
N TYR A 185 -15.32 -13.66 4.18
CA TYR A 185 -16.13 -14.58 3.37
C TYR A 185 -15.30 -15.46 2.43
N GLY A 186 -14.01 -15.18 2.27
CA GLY A 186 -13.13 -15.90 1.36
C GLY A 186 -12.24 -16.87 2.11
N VAL A 187 -11.13 -16.37 2.63
CA VAL A 187 -10.06 -17.14 3.29
C VAL A 187 -10.54 -17.75 4.60
N GLU A 188 -11.16 -16.96 5.46
CA GLU A 188 -11.53 -17.37 6.83
C GLU A 188 -12.76 -18.29 6.83
N ALA A 189 -13.71 -18.05 5.93
CA ALA A 189 -14.89 -18.88 5.74
C ALA A 189 -14.59 -20.37 5.45
N PHE A 190 -13.38 -20.72 5.02
CA PHE A 190 -12.96 -22.12 4.89
C PHE A 190 -12.82 -22.84 6.25
N ALA A 191 -12.51 -22.09 7.31
CA ALA A 191 -12.35 -22.59 8.66
C ALA A 191 -13.56 -22.25 9.53
N GLU A 192 -14.05 -21.02 9.48
CA GLU A 192 -15.00 -20.50 10.47
C GLU A 192 -16.22 -19.82 9.83
N VAL A 193 -17.28 -19.59 10.62
CA VAL A 193 -18.45 -18.86 10.14
C VAL A 193 -18.14 -17.36 10.21
N PRO A 194 -18.43 -16.57 9.16
CA PRO A 194 -18.20 -15.13 9.17
C PRO A 194 -18.74 -14.43 10.43
N SER A 195 -18.06 -13.37 10.85
CA SER A 195 -18.31 -12.61 12.06
C SER A 195 -18.94 -11.25 11.77
N TRP A 196 -20.00 -10.91 12.49
CA TRP A 196 -20.58 -9.56 12.44
C TRP A 196 -19.62 -8.48 12.95
N GLN A 197 -18.74 -8.84 13.89
CA GLN A 197 -17.78 -7.90 14.46
C GLN A 197 -16.74 -7.53 13.40
N ASP A 198 -16.15 -8.51 12.75
CA ASP A 198 -15.03 -8.29 11.83
C ASP A 198 -15.48 -7.66 10.52
N LEU A 199 -16.71 -7.91 10.08
CA LEU A 199 -17.35 -7.20 8.97
C LEU A 199 -17.52 -5.69 9.21
N PHE A 200 -17.47 -5.23 10.47
CA PHE A 200 -17.56 -3.80 10.80
C PHE A 200 -16.24 -3.23 11.32
N ILE A 201 -15.61 -3.91 12.27
CA ILE A 201 -14.44 -3.43 13.00
C ILE A 201 -13.24 -3.38 12.07
N THR A 202 -12.96 -4.47 11.35
CA THR A 202 -11.83 -4.59 10.43
C THR A 202 -11.81 -3.47 9.39
N PRO A 203 -12.90 -3.22 8.63
CA PRO A 203 -12.87 -2.16 7.63
C PRO A 203 -12.93 -0.75 8.22
N PHE A 204 -13.75 -0.51 9.24
CA PHE A 204 -13.94 0.84 9.79
C PHE A 204 -12.72 1.32 10.57
N PHE A 205 -12.29 0.55 11.57
CA PHE A 205 -11.10 0.90 12.34
C PHE A 205 -9.83 0.64 11.55
N GLY A 206 -9.85 -0.29 10.60
CA GLY A 206 -8.73 -0.48 9.68
C GLY A 206 -8.46 0.73 8.81
N ALA A 207 -9.48 1.44 8.31
CA ALA A 207 -9.23 2.69 7.59
C ALA A 207 -8.63 3.78 8.47
N VAL A 208 -9.06 3.89 9.74
CA VAL A 208 -8.48 4.83 10.70
C VAL A 208 -7.02 4.50 10.98
N VAL A 209 -6.73 3.24 11.28
CA VAL A 209 -5.36 2.76 11.54
C VAL A 209 -4.51 2.89 10.27
N GLY A 210 -5.06 2.61 9.10
CA GLY A 210 -4.40 2.70 7.80
C GLY A 210 -4.00 4.12 7.43
N GLU A 211 -4.86 5.12 7.65
CA GLU A 211 -4.46 6.52 7.41
C GLU A 211 -3.37 6.96 8.38
N LEU A 212 -3.44 6.57 9.65
CA LEU A 212 -2.36 6.83 10.61
C LEU A 212 -1.05 6.14 10.19
N MET A 213 -1.13 4.91 9.70
CA MET A 213 0.04 4.19 9.19
C MET A 213 0.66 4.92 8.01
N PHE A 214 -0.17 5.34 7.06
CA PHE A 214 0.23 6.09 5.88
C PHE A 214 0.90 7.43 6.23
N GLU A 215 0.28 8.24 7.08
CA GLU A 215 0.85 9.53 7.53
C GLU A 215 2.19 9.32 8.25
N LYS A 216 2.28 8.32 9.13
CA LYS A 216 3.52 8.02 9.88
C LYS A 216 4.63 7.54 8.96
N GLU A 217 4.30 6.80 7.91
CA GLU A 217 5.27 6.39 6.90
C GLU A 217 5.86 7.61 6.20
N GLN A 218 5.00 8.53 5.73
CA GLN A 218 5.44 9.77 5.08
C GLN A 218 6.30 10.64 6.02
N ASP A 219 5.93 10.74 7.30
CA ASP A 219 6.73 11.44 8.32
C ASP A 219 8.13 10.82 8.46
N ILE A 220 8.23 9.49 8.52
CA ILE A 220 9.52 8.79 8.68
C ILE A 220 10.37 8.95 7.42
N VAL A 221 9.77 8.80 6.24
CA VAL A 221 10.43 9.01 4.95
C VAL A 221 10.97 10.44 4.86
N ALA A 222 10.17 11.45 5.21
CA ALA A 222 10.58 12.85 5.19
C ALA A 222 11.72 13.16 6.18
N ASN A 223 11.78 12.44 7.30
CA ASN A 223 12.86 12.53 8.30
C ASN A 223 14.12 11.72 7.92
N GLY A 224 14.26 11.31 6.66
CA GLY A 224 15.43 10.57 6.18
C GLY A 224 15.42 9.08 6.56
N GLY A 225 14.26 8.52 6.92
CA GLY A 225 14.11 7.11 7.26
C GLY A 225 14.59 6.76 8.67
N GLU A 226 14.64 7.73 9.59
CA GLU A 226 15.09 7.51 10.97
C GLU A 226 13.94 7.61 11.98
N VAL A 227 13.94 6.71 12.96
CA VAL A 227 13.07 6.76 14.14
C VAL A 227 13.94 6.82 15.39
N PHE A 228 13.74 7.84 16.22
CA PHE A 228 14.58 8.15 17.39
C PHE A 228 16.10 8.20 17.07
N GLY A 229 16.46 8.72 15.89
CA GLY A 229 17.85 8.80 15.42
C GLY A 229 18.46 7.45 15.01
N SER A 230 17.63 6.43 14.79
CA SER A 230 18.06 5.10 14.34
C SER A 230 17.46 4.75 12.99
N GLN A 231 18.31 4.57 11.98
CA GLN A 231 17.92 4.08 10.66
C GLN A 231 17.33 2.67 10.73
N ARG A 232 17.85 1.80 11.62
CA ARG A 232 17.32 0.43 11.77
C ARG A 232 15.89 0.43 12.28
N LEU A 233 15.59 1.28 13.28
CA LEU A 233 14.23 1.42 13.79
C LEU A 233 13.31 2.02 12.71
N GLY A 234 13.83 2.97 11.93
CA GLY A 234 13.09 3.52 10.79
C GLY A 234 12.76 2.47 9.74
N SER A 235 13.74 1.66 9.30
CA SER A 235 13.50 0.59 8.32
C SER A 235 12.49 -0.45 8.81
N VAL A 236 12.55 -0.85 10.08
CA VAL A 236 11.57 -1.78 10.67
C VAL A 236 10.19 -1.13 10.74
N SER A 237 10.13 0.15 11.11
CA SER A 237 8.86 0.88 11.18
C SER A 237 8.22 0.99 9.80
N LEU A 238 8.96 1.42 8.79
CA LEU A 238 8.47 1.52 7.40
C LEU A 238 7.93 0.18 6.89
N PHE A 239 8.62 -0.93 7.18
CA PHE A 239 8.12 -2.26 6.84
C PHE A 239 6.79 -2.59 7.52
N LEU A 240 6.63 -2.27 8.81
CA LEU A 240 5.37 -2.55 9.52
C LEU A 240 4.23 -1.62 9.10
N LEU A 241 4.54 -0.43 8.58
CA LEU A 241 3.53 0.52 8.09
C LEU A 241 3.03 0.13 6.68
N ASN A 242 3.89 -0.45 5.84
CA ASN A 242 3.54 -0.89 4.50
C ASN A 242 4.17 -2.26 4.14
N PRO A 243 3.78 -3.34 4.84
CA PRO A 243 4.41 -4.65 4.64
C PRO A 243 4.14 -5.20 3.24
N VAL A 244 2.95 -4.96 2.68
CA VAL A 244 2.57 -5.43 1.34
C VAL A 244 3.40 -4.74 0.27
N GLY A 245 3.59 -3.42 0.35
CA GLY A 245 4.42 -2.70 -0.62
C GLY A 245 5.86 -3.20 -0.62
N HIS A 246 6.45 -3.38 0.57
CA HIS A 246 7.81 -3.92 0.72
C HIS A 246 7.93 -5.33 0.14
N ILE A 247 7.04 -6.25 0.52
CA ILE A 247 7.06 -7.64 0.04
C ILE A 247 6.81 -7.69 -1.47
N HIS A 248 5.87 -6.89 -1.97
CA HIS A 248 5.57 -6.79 -3.40
C HIS A 248 6.83 -6.42 -4.18
N SER A 249 7.55 -5.38 -3.75
CA SER A 249 8.83 -4.99 -4.37
C SER A 249 9.84 -6.13 -4.34
N TRP A 250 10.06 -6.78 -3.20
CA TRP A 250 11.04 -7.88 -3.09
C TRP A 250 10.69 -9.06 -4.00
N VAL A 251 9.42 -9.43 -4.09
CA VAL A 251 8.96 -10.51 -4.95
C VAL A 251 9.12 -10.13 -6.43
N SER A 252 8.73 -8.91 -6.81
CA SER A 252 8.92 -8.41 -8.17
C SER A 252 10.39 -8.34 -8.57
N ASP A 253 11.25 -7.84 -7.70
CA ASP A 253 12.70 -7.71 -7.93
C ASP A 253 13.37 -9.10 -8.02
N ALA A 254 12.96 -10.06 -7.20
CA ALA A 254 13.49 -11.42 -7.21
C ALA A 254 13.00 -12.24 -8.43
N TRP A 255 11.77 -12.00 -8.88
CA TRP A 255 11.18 -12.71 -10.01
C TRP A 255 11.74 -12.22 -11.36
N GLY A 256 12.03 -10.93 -11.50
CA GLY A 256 12.61 -10.34 -12.73
C GLY A 256 11.70 -10.33 -13.96
N GLY A 257 10.54 -11.00 -13.88
CA GLY A 257 9.54 -11.11 -14.94
C GLY A 257 8.23 -10.38 -14.63
N SER A 258 7.25 -10.51 -15.52
CA SER A 258 5.87 -10.04 -15.29
C SER A 258 4.88 -11.19 -15.37
N ALA A 259 3.95 -11.26 -14.43
CA ALA A 259 2.81 -12.18 -14.49
C ALA A 259 1.53 -11.34 -14.64
N GLU A 260 0.87 -11.47 -15.78
CA GLU A 260 -0.38 -10.79 -16.07
C GLU A 260 -1.51 -11.82 -16.11
N VAL A 261 -2.55 -11.57 -15.31
CA VAL A 261 -3.79 -12.34 -15.32
C VAL A 261 -4.87 -11.46 -15.94
N THR A 262 -5.44 -11.89 -17.06
CA THR A 262 -6.51 -11.16 -17.75
C THR A 262 -7.75 -12.01 -17.83
N PHE A 263 -8.86 -11.49 -17.29
CA PHE A 263 -10.16 -12.11 -17.49
C PHE A 263 -10.67 -11.78 -18.89
N GLN A 264 -11.04 -12.81 -19.65
CA GLN A 264 -11.41 -12.69 -21.04
C GLN A 264 -12.76 -13.33 -21.29
N SER A 265 -13.72 -12.52 -21.73
CA SER A 265 -15.07 -13.00 -22.05
C SER A 265 -15.28 -13.30 -23.54
N THR A 266 -14.23 -13.10 -24.35
CA THR A 266 -14.26 -13.38 -25.78
C THR A 266 -13.74 -14.80 -26.06
N PRO A 267 -14.49 -15.63 -26.82
CA PRO A 267 -14.03 -16.95 -27.23
C PRO A 267 -12.67 -16.88 -27.92
N TRP A 268 -11.85 -17.92 -27.73
CA TRP A 268 -10.51 -18.03 -28.31
C TRP A 268 -9.57 -16.89 -27.91
N PHE A 269 -9.83 -16.28 -26.75
CA PHE A 269 -9.06 -15.20 -26.17
C PHE A 269 -8.91 -13.95 -27.06
N GLY A 270 -9.80 -13.79 -28.07
CA GLY A 270 -9.71 -12.71 -29.04
C GLY A 270 -8.71 -12.93 -30.18
N ASP A 271 -8.10 -14.12 -30.28
CA ASP A 271 -7.22 -14.47 -31.41
C ASP A 271 -8.07 -14.87 -32.63
N SER A 272 -8.03 -14.03 -33.67
CA SER A 272 -8.77 -14.24 -34.92
C SER A 272 -8.32 -15.47 -35.70
N ASN A 273 -7.04 -15.86 -35.60
CA ASN A 273 -6.51 -17.03 -36.29
C ASN A 273 -6.96 -18.32 -35.59
N ALA A 274 -6.88 -18.34 -34.26
CA ALA A 274 -7.38 -19.46 -33.45
C ALA A 274 -8.89 -19.64 -33.63
N ALA A 275 -9.65 -18.54 -33.63
CA ALA A 275 -11.10 -18.57 -33.87
C ALA A 275 -11.44 -19.13 -35.26
N LYS A 276 -10.71 -18.70 -36.30
CA LYS A 276 -10.91 -19.19 -37.67
C LYS A 276 -10.61 -20.68 -37.80
N PHE A 277 -9.48 -21.13 -37.26
CA PHE A 277 -9.10 -22.55 -37.27
C PHE A 277 -10.13 -23.42 -36.54
N ALA A 278 -10.63 -22.98 -35.40
CA ALA A 278 -11.64 -23.69 -34.63
C ALA A 278 -12.96 -23.81 -35.40
N LEU A 279 -13.45 -22.72 -35.99
CA LEU A 279 -14.68 -22.72 -36.79
C LEU A 279 -14.55 -23.59 -38.05
N ASP A 280 -13.41 -23.51 -38.75
CA ASP A 280 -13.13 -24.32 -39.95
C ASP A 280 -13.03 -25.82 -39.60
N SER A 281 -12.61 -26.15 -38.36
CA SER A 281 -12.58 -27.51 -37.83
C SER A 281 -13.95 -28.02 -37.34
N GLY A 282 -15.02 -27.22 -37.49
CA GLY A 282 -16.38 -27.56 -37.11
C GLY A 282 -16.72 -27.30 -35.64
N ALA A 283 -15.88 -26.57 -34.90
CA ALA A 283 -16.22 -26.14 -33.55
C ALA A 283 -17.39 -25.15 -33.57
N LYS A 284 -18.29 -25.25 -32.58
CA LYS A 284 -19.42 -24.33 -32.45
C LYS A 284 -18.94 -23.03 -31.79
N TYR A 285 -19.53 -21.92 -32.21
CA TYR A 285 -19.28 -20.63 -31.57
C TYR A 285 -20.01 -20.57 -30.22
N ASP A 286 -19.25 -20.44 -29.13
CA ASP A 286 -19.82 -20.28 -27.80
C ASP A 286 -20.30 -18.84 -27.59
N SER A 287 -21.61 -18.70 -27.38
CA SER A 287 -22.23 -17.40 -27.09
C SER A 287 -21.89 -16.85 -25.70
N GLN A 288 -21.35 -17.69 -24.82
CA GLN A 288 -20.88 -17.34 -23.49
C GLN A 288 -19.54 -18.02 -23.26
N PHE A 289 -18.49 -17.23 -23.07
CA PHE A 289 -17.14 -17.71 -22.79
C PHE A 289 -16.57 -16.92 -21.62
N TYR A 290 -15.93 -17.64 -20.70
CA TYR A 290 -15.18 -17.05 -19.60
C TYR A 290 -13.84 -17.77 -19.52
N GLY A 291 -12.77 -17.04 -19.85
CA GLY A 291 -11.41 -17.52 -19.82
C GLY A 291 -10.56 -16.65 -18.90
N ILE A 292 -9.52 -17.25 -18.34
CA ILE A 292 -8.44 -16.54 -17.67
C ILE A 292 -7.21 -16.74 -18.53
N ASP A 293 -6.66 -15.65 -19.05
CA ASP A 293 -5.37 -15.66 -19.72
C ASP A 293 -4.28 -15.38 -18.67
N PHE A 294 -3.26 -16.23 -18.66
CA PHE A 294 -2.12 -16.10 -17.76
C PHE A 294 -0.85 -15.96 -18.57
N LYS A 295 -0.33 -14.73 -18.62
CA LYS A 295 0.89 -14.41 -19.36
C LYS A 295 2.03 -14.25 -18.37
N ILE A 296 2.98 -15.17 -18.45
CA ILE A 296 4.24 -15.09 -17.72
C ILE A 296 5.32 -14.66 -18.70
N SER A 297 5.99 -13.56 -18.38
CA SER A 297 7.22 -13.12 -19.05
C SER A 297 8.38 -13.29 -18.07
N PHE A 298 9.54 -13.71 -18.57
CA PHE A 298 10.78 -13.93 -17.83
C PHE A 298 11.93 -13.22 -18.52
#